data_AF-A0A2T7LGB5-F1
#
_entry.id   AF-A0A2T7LGB5-F1
#
_cell.length_a   1.000
_cell.length_b   1.000
_cell.length_c   1.000
_cell.angle_alpha   90.00
_cell.angle_beta   90.00
_cell.angle_gamma   90.00
#
_symmetry.space_group_name_H-M   'P 1'
#
loop_
_entity.id
_entity.type
_entity.pdbx_description
1 polymer ?
#
loop_
_entity_poly.entity_id
_entity_poly.type
_entity_poly.pdbx_seq_one_letter_code
_entity_poly.pdbx_strand_id
1 'polypeptide(L)'
;MPDREASSLAAWLIKRPGVEVICRDRVPFFAEGAATGAPQAVQVADRWHLWHNVSEADERAVAQHRRCLHALVTAAPEPDPEPAAEEDCSGSPWPTGHRFADRTRARHADVHALLEAGHSRRSVQRQLGMTWRTVKLFADAQ
;
A
#
# COMPACT_ATOMS: atom_id res chain seq x y z
N MET A 1 -5.47 -21.87 -3.44
CA MET A 1 -6.48 -22.75 -4.07
C MET A 1 -6.64 -22.35 -5.51
N PRO A 2 -6.92 -23.31 -6.43
CA PRO A 2 -7.00 -23.03 -7.86
C PRO A 2 -8.27 -22.24 -8.26
N ASP A 3 -9.29 -22.25 -7.41
CA ASP A 3 -10.60 -21.63 -7.63
C ASP A 3 -11.03 -20.74 -6.46
N ARG A 4 -12.06 -19.91 -6.69
CA ARG A 4 -12.65 -18.98 -5.72
C ARG A 4 -14.06 -19.42 -5.30
N GLU A 5 -14.19 -20.69 -4.93
CA GLU A 5 -15.46 -21.30 -4.54
C GLU A 5 -15.47 -21.68 -3.06
N ALA A 6 -16.63 -21.52 -2.41
CA ALA A 6 -16.82 -21.88 -1.01
C ALA A 6 -16.67 -23.39 -0.77
N SER A 7 -17.19 -24.21 -1.69
CA SER A 7 -17.13 -25.68 -1.69
C SER A 7 -15.69 -26.20 -1.64
N SER A 8 -14.83 -25.65 -2.50
CA SER A 8 -13.44 -26.04 -2.60
C SER A 8 -12.66 -25.69 -1.34
N LEU A 9 -12.88 -24.47 -0.79
CA LEU A 9 -12.30 -24.08 0.49
C LEU A 9 -12.75 -25.01 1.63
N ALA A 10 -14.04 -25.33 1.70
CA ALA A 10 -14.58 -26.20 2.72
C ALA A 10 -13.94 -27.60 2.65
N ALA A 11 -13.87 -28.19 1.46
CA ALA A 11 -13.23 -29.49 1.24
C ALA A 11 -11.73 -29.49 1.61
N TRP A 12 -11.04 -28.36 1.40
CA TRP A 12 -9.65 -28.20 1.79
C TRP A 12 -9.45 -28.12 3.31
N LEU A 13 -10.36 -27.42 4.00
CA LEU A 13 -10.36 -27.25 5.46
C LEU A 13 -10.77 -28.53 6.21
N ILE A 14 -11.74 -29.29 5.71
CA ILE A 14 -12.15 -30.58 6.31
C ILE A 14 -10.97 -31.55 6.43
N LYS A 15 -10.06 -31.53 5.45
CA LYS A 15 -8.84 -32.35 5.45
C LYS A 15 -7.78 -31.86 6.45
N ARG A 16 -8.05 -30.76 7.17
CA ARG A 16 -7.12 -30.06 8.09
C ARG A 16 -7.85 -29.65 9.37
N PRO A 17 -8.21 -30.62 10.23
CA PRO A 17 -9.00 -30.35 11.44
C PRO A 17 -8.26 -29.48 12.47
N GLY A 18 -6.92 -29.42 12.43
CA GLY A 18 -6.12 -28.60 13.35
C GLY A 18 -6.08 -27.10 13.04
N VAL A 19 -6.85 -26.61 12.06
CA VAL A 19 -6.95 -25.17 11.81
C VAL A 19 -7.84 -24.54 12.89
N GLU A 20 -7.23 -23.65 13.69
CA GLU A 20 -7.91 -22.94 14.77
C GLU A 20 -8.26 -21.49 14.41
N VAL A 21 -7.51 -20.88 13.49
CA VAL A 21 -7.71 -19.48 13.08
C VAL A 21 -7.66 -19.38 11.56
N ILE A 22 -8.64 -18.70 10.97
CA ILE A 22 -8.72 -18.43 9.54
C ILE A 22 -8.67 -16.92 9.32
N CYS A 23 -7.54 -16.44 8.82
CA CYS A 23 -7.36 -15.08 8.34
C CYS A 23 -7.85 -14.99 6.90
N ARG A 24 -8.93 -14.25 6.64
CA ARG A 24 -9.58 -14.21 5.32
C ARG A 24 -9.93 -12.80 4.86
N ASP A 25 -10.03 -12.66 3.53
CA ASP A 25 -10.68 -11.52 2.90
C ASP A 25 -12.18 -11.47 3.25
N ARG A 26 -12.79 -10.28 3.16
CA ARG A 26 -14.19 -10.02 3.48
C ARG A 26 -15.18 -10.56 2.46
N VAL A 27 -14.72 -11.14 1.34
CA VAL A 27 -15.60 -11.69 0.31
C VAL A 27 -16.44 -12.87 0.86
N PRO A 28 -17.76 -12.93 0.57
CA PRO A 28 -18.68 -13.89 1.20
C PRO A 28 -18.29 -15.37 1.05
N PHE A 29 -17.77 -15.78 -0.11
CA PHE A 29 -17.47 -17.20 -0.35
C PHE A 29 -16.38 -17.75 0.59
N PHE A 30 -15.42 -16.92 1.03
CA PHE A 30 -14.42 -17.35 2.01
C PHE A 30 -15.04 -17.55 3.38
N ALA A 31 -16.00 -16.71 3.76
CA ALA A 31 -16.70 -16.83 5.04
C ALA A 31 -17.55 -18.12 5.09
N GLU A 32 -18.27 -18.39 4.00
CA GLU A 32 -19.11 -19.57 3.83
C GLU A 32 -18.28 -20.87 3.83
N GLY A 33 -17.21 -20.91 3.02
CA GLY A 33 -16.33 -22.08 2.96
C GLY A 33 -15.60 -22.33 4.28
N ALA A 34 -15.19 -21.27 4.99
CA ALA A 34 -14.59 -21.38 6.31
C ALA A 34 -15.58 -21.91 7.36
N ALA A 35 -16.79 -21.36 7.41
CA ALA A 35 -17.83 -21.81 8.33
C ALA A 35 -18.23 -23.28 8.08
N THR A 36 -18.23 -23.71 6.83
CA THR A 36 -18.56 -25.09 6.44
C THR A 36 -17.43 -26.06 6.74
N GLY A 37 -16.19 -25.71 6.37
CA GLY A 37 -15.07 -26.65 6.40
C GLY A 37 -14.28 -26.68 7.71
N ALA A 38 -14.37 -25.63 8.52
CA ALA A 38 -13.75 -25.55 9.83
C ALA A 38 -14.60 -24.65 10.77
N PRO A 39 -15.82 -25.09 11.15
CA PRO A 39 -16.71 -24.33 12.03
C PRO A 39 -16.09 -24.03 13.41
N GLN A 40 -15.11 -24.83 13.83
CA GLN A 40 -14.35 -24.61 15.06
C GLN A 40 -13.34 -23.46 14.97
N ALA A 41 -12.96 -23.05 13.76
CA ALA A 41 -11.91 -22.07 13.56
C ALA A 41 -12.45 -20.65 13.73
N VAL A 42 -11.71 -19.82 14.46
CA VAL A 42 -12.00 -18.39 14.61
C VAL A 42 -11.69 -17.68 13.30
N GLN A 43 -12.69 -17.02 12.72
CA GLN A 43 -12.50 -16.23 11.51
C GLN A 43 -12.10 -14.80 11.87
N VAL A 44 -10.95 -14.36 11.35
CA VAL A 44 -10.44 -12.99 11.51
C VAL A 44 -10.30 -12.31 10.15
N ALA A 45 -10.54 -11.00 10.12
CA ALA A 45 -10.33 -10.22 8.91
C ALA A 45 -8.84 -10.10 8.60
N ASP A 46 -8.50 -10.29 7.33
CA ASP A 46 -7.13 -10.17 6.87
C ASP A 46 -6.63 -8.73 6.93
N ARG A 47 -5.57 -8.52 7.72
CA ARG A 47 -5.00 -7.19 7.98
C ARG A 47 -4.54 -6.50 6.71
N TRP A 48 -3.97 -7.22 5.76
CA TRP A 48 -3.51 -6.61 4.51
C TRP A 48 -4.68 -6.06 3.73
N HIS A 49 -5.77 -6.82 3.60
CA HIS A 49 -6.99 -6.35 2.92
C HIS A 49 -7.60 -5.14 3.63
N LEU A 50 -7.59 -5.10 4.98
CA LEU A 50 -8.08 -3.94 5.72
C LEU A 50 -7.29 -2.67 5.39
N TRP A 51 -5.96 -2.74 5.47
CA TRP A 51 -5.11 -1.59 5.18
C TRP A 51 -5.20 -1.16 3.72
N HIS A 52 -5.15 -2.12 2.80
CA HIS A 52 -5.23 -1.84 1.37
C HIS A 52 -6.55 -1.16 0.99
N ASN A 53 -7.69 -1.69 1.47
CA ASN A 53 -9.01 -1.13 1.16
C ASN A 53 -9.20 0.26 1.78
N VAL A 54 -8.68 0.49 3.00
CA VAL A 54 -8.74 1.81 3.64
C VAL A 54 -7.89 2.82 2.88
N SER A 55 -6.65 2.48 2.52
CA SER A 55 -5.77 3.37 1.76
C SER A 55 -6.36 3.70 0.39
N GLU A 56 -6.93 2.72 -0.32
CA GLU A 56 -7.56 2.97 -1.61
C GLU A 56 -8.80 3.88 -1.48
N ALA A 57 -9.60 3.69 -0.43
CA ALA A 57 -10.74 4.55 -0.14
C ALA A 57 -10.31 5.98 0.20
N ASP A 58 -9.25 6.14 0.99
CA ASP A 58 -8.69 7.44 1.35
C ASP A 58 -8.14 8.18 0.12
N GLU A 59 -7.33 7.50 -0.71
CA GLU A 59 -6.83 8.07 -1.97
C GLU A 59 -7.95 8.58 -2.87
N ARG A 60 -9.04 7.79 -3.01
CA ARG A 60 -10.22 8.20 -3.78
C ARG A 60 -10.92 9.40 -3.16
N ALA A 61 -11.09 9.42 -1.84
CA ALA A 61 -11.72 10.52 -1.12
C ALA A 61 -10.91 11.81 -1.27
N VAL A 62 -9.60 11.77 -1.05
CA VAL A 62 -8.70 12.92 -1.23
C VAL A 62 -8.72 13.41 -2.68
N ALA A 63 -8.63 12.49 -3.65
CA ALA A 63 -8.69 12.85 -5.07
C ALA A 63 -10.01 13.54 -5.44
N GLN A 64 -11.14 13.09 -4.87
CA GLN A 64 -12.46 13.69 -5.07
C GLN A 64 -12.54 15.11 -4.46
N HIS A 65 -11.93 15.32 -3.29
CA HIS A 65 -12.00 16.57 -2.53
C HIS A 65 -10.79 17.50 -2.74
N ARG A 66 -9.92 17.19 -3.73
CA ARG A 66 -8.70 17.96 -4.03
C ARG A 66 -8.92 19.48 -4.13
N ARG A 67 -10.08 19.93 -4.64
CA ARG A 67 -10.40 21.36 -4.79
C ARG A 67 -10.65 22.04 -3.45
N CYS A 68 -11.25 21.34 -2.49
CA CYS A 68 -11.47 21.83 -1.14
C CYS A 68 -10.15 21.92 -0.36
N LEU A 69 -9.25 20.96 -0.58
CA LEU A 69 -7.92 20.94 0.05
C LEU A 69 -7.00 22.03 -0.50
N HIS A 70 -7.14 22.39 -1.79
CA HIS A 70 -6.31 23.42 -2.42
C HIS A 70 -6.50 24.82 -1.83
N ALA A 71 -7.68 25.12 -1.25
CA ALA A 71 -7.94 26.38 -0.58
C ALA A 71 -7.15 26.55 0.73
N LEU A 72 -6.67 25.45 1.32
CA LEU A 72 -5.88 25.44 2.55
C LEU A 72 -4.36 25.60 2.28
N VAL A 73 -3.91 25.33 1.05
CA VAL A 73 -2.49 25.41 0.66
C VAL A 73 -2.10 26.83 0.22
N THR A 74 -3.06 27.71 -0.04
CA THR A 74 -2.81 29.12 -0.44
C THR A 74 -2.20 30.02 0.64
N ALA A 75 -1.87 29.49 1.81
CA ALA A 75 -1.11 30.17 2.85
C ALA A 75 0.08 29.31 3.27
N ALA A 76 1.13 29.27 2.45
CA ALA A 76 2.45 28.84 2.93
C ALA A 76 3.18 30.08 3.49
N PRO A 77 3.54 30.11 4.79
CA PRO A 77 4.59 30.99 5.28
C PRO A 77 5.93 30.55 4.67
N GLU A 78 6.84 31.51 4.50
CA GLU A 78 8.24 31.27 4.12
C GLU A 78 8.87 30.15 4.98
N PRO A 79 9.73 29.28 4.40
CA PRO A 79 10.32 28.17 5.14
C PRO A 79 11.29 28.70 6.20
N ASP A 80 10.97 28.46 7.47
CA ASP A 80 11.94 28.56 8.56
C ASP A 80 13.02 27.47 8.39
N PRO A 81 14.28 27.75 8.79
CA PRO A 81 15.39 26.82 8.63
C PRO A 81 15.15 25.52 9.43
N GLU A 82 15.33 24.39 8.76
CA GLU A 82 15.18 23.03 9.31
C GLU A 82 15.97 22.84 10.63
N PRO A 83 15.33 22.41 11.72
CA PRO A 83 16.07 21.82 12.83
C PRO A 83 16.52 20.40 12.44
N ALA A 84 17.76 20.09 12.76
CA ALA A 84 18.43 18.83 12.47
C ALA A 84 17.61 17.62 12.93
N ALA A 85 17.64 16.57 12.10
CA ALA A 85 17.00 15.28 12.36
C ALA A 85 17.42 14.70 13.72
N GLU A 86 16.46 14.58 14.63
CA GLU A 86 16.60 13.71 15.80
C GLU A 86 16.29 12.27 15.36
N GLU A 87 17.30 11.40 15.47
CA GLU A 87 17.18 9.96 15.28
C GLU A 87 16.26 9.36 16.35
N ASP A 88 14.99 9.13 16.01
CA ASP A 88 14.09 8.42 16.91
C ASP A 88 14.39 6.91 16.84
N CYS A 89 15.23 6.44 17.76
CA CYS A 89 15.48 5.03 18.05
C CYS A 89 14.22 4.37 18.66
N SER A 90 13.17 4.20 17.85
CA SER A 90 12.01 3.38 18.21
C SER A 90 12.37 1.89 18.09
N GLY A 91 12.68 1.28 19.24
CA GLY A 91 13.00 -0.16 19.41
C GLY A 91 11.82 -1.11 19.13
N SER A 92 11.23 -1.04 17.94
CA SER A 92 10.30 -2.06 17.45
C SER A 92 11.07 -3.16 16.72
N PRO A 93 10.89 -4.45 17.08
CA PRO A 93 11.49 -5.59 16.35
C PRO A 93 10.94 -5.81 14.94
N TRP A 94 9.94 -5.03 14.51
CA TRP A 94 9.35 -5.10 13.18
C TRP A 94 10.01 -4.05 12.27
N PRO A 95 10.24 -4.33 10.97
CA PRO A 95 10.73 -3.31 10.05
C PRO A 95 9.66 -2.21 9.91
N THR A 96 9.80 -1.16 10.72
CA THR A 96 8.97 0.04 10.72
C THR A 96 8.94 0.63 9.31
N GLY A 97 7.82 1.26 8.95
CA GLY A 97 7.45 1.71 7.59
C GLY A 97 8.44 2.60 6.83
N HIS A 98 9.64 2.83 7.35
CA HIS A 98 10.73 3.55 6.69
C HIS A 98 11.25 2.82 5.45
N ARG A 99 11.39 1.49 5.43
CA ARG A 99 11.94 0.81 4.22
C ARG A 99 11.14 1.10 2.93
N PHE A 100 9.83 1.26 3.04
CA PHE A 100 8.99 1.62 1.90
C PHE A 100 9.13 3.12 1.57
N ALA A 101 9.12 4.00 2.57
CA ALA A 101 9.34 5.42 2.41
C ALA A 101 10.73 5.76 1.83
N ASP A 102 11.79 5.10 2.32
CA ASP A 102 13.18 5.23 1.87
C ASP A 102 13.32 4.82 0.42
N ARG A 103 12.69 3.71 0.03
CA ARG A 103 12.69 3.27 -1.37
C ARG A 103 11.93 4.25 -2.26
N THR A 104 10.81 4.81 -1.79
CA THR A 104 10.05 5.83 -2.53
C THR A 104 10.89 7.11 -2.71
N ARG A 105 11.57 7.58 -1.66
CA ARG A 105 12.50 8.70 -1.70
C ARG A 105 13.66 8.46 -2.66
N ALA A 106 14.29 7.28 -2.59
CA ALA A 106 15.38 6.91 -3.50
C ALA A 106 14.92 6.90 -4.97
N ARG A 107 13.73 6.34 -5.27
CA ARG A 107 13.18 6.34 -6.63
C ARG A 107 12.79 7.73 -7.13
N HIS A 108 12.28 8.59 -6.26
CA HIS A 108 12.00 9.99 -6.58
C HIS A 108 13.29 10.73 -6.94
N ALA A 109 14.34 10.59 -6.12
CA ALA A 109 15.65 11.17 -6.39
C ALA A 109 16.27 10.67 -7.71
N ASP A 110 16.23 9.36 -7.99
CA ASP A 110 16.71 8.78 -9.25
C ASP A 110 15.99 9.38 -10.48
N VAL A 111 14.67 9.56 -10.39
CA VAL A 111 13.86 10.12 -11.48
C VAL A 111 14.23 11.58 -11.72
N HIS A 112 14.31 12.40 -10.66
CA HIS A 112 14.65 13.82 -10.77
C HIS A 112 16.08 14.03 -11.26
N ALA A 113 17.05 13.28 -10.77
CA ALA A 113 18.43 13.35 -11.25
C ALA A 113 18.54 13.10 -12.77
N LEU A 114 17.77 12.14 -13.30
CA LEU A 114 17.75 11.87 -14.75
C LEU A 114 17.03 12.98 -15.54
N LEU A 115 15.98 13.59 -14.98
CA LEU A 115 15.29 14.70 -15.63
C LEU A 115 16.16 15.97 -15.65
N GLU A 116 16.87 16.27 -14.56
CA GLU A 116 17.85 17.36 -14.48
C GLU A 116 19.02 17.16 -15.43
N ALA A 117 19.46 15.91 -15.62
CA ALA A 117 20.44 15.53 -16.65
C ALA A 117 19.89 15.63 -18.09
N GLY A 118 18.64 16.09 -18.28
CA GLY A 118 18.04 16.36 -19.59
C GLY A 118 17.39 15.16 -20.26
N HIS A 119 17.26 14.02 -19.57
CA HIS A 119 16.58 12.85 -20.15
C HIS A 119 15.07 13.06 -20.24
N SER A 120 14.47 12.67 -21.37
CA SER A 120 13.01 12.67 -21.49
C SER A 120 12.37 11.63 -20.57
N ARG A 121 11.13 11.87 -20.11
CA ARG A 121 10.36 10.92 -19.29
C ARG A 121 10.28 9.50 -19.90
N ARG A 122 10.22 9.37 -21.23
CA ARG A 122 10.28 8.06 -21.92
C ARG A 122 11.65 7.39 -21.82
N SER A 123 12.73 8.16 -21.76
CA SER A 123 14.08 7.65 -21.50
C SER A 123 14.19 7.11 -20.08
N VAL A 124 13.73 7.88 -19.09
CA VAL A 124 13.70 7.48 -17.67
C VAL A 124 12.91 6.18 -17.47
N GLN A 125 11.77 6.04 -18.14
CA GLN A 125 10.97 4.80 -18.13
C GLN A 125 11.80 3.57 -18.53
N ARG A 126 12.55 3.66 -19.64
CA ARG A 126 13.36 2.55 -20.15
C ARG A 126 14.56 2.26 -19.27
N GLN A 127 15.19 3.31 -18.73
CA GLN A 127 16.41 3.20 -17.93
C GLN A 127 16.15 2.65 -16.52
N LEU A 128 15.03 3.03 -15.90
CA LEU A 128 14.66 2.57 -14.56
C LEU A 128 13.72 1.35 -14.57
N GLY A 129 13.27 0.89 -15.75
CA GLY A 129 12.32 -0.21 -15.89
C GLY A 129 10.95 0.07 -15.26
N MET A 130 10.60 1.36 -15.10
CA MET A 130 9.35 1.79 -14.47
C MET A 130 8.23 1.91 -15.50
N THR A 131 6.97 1.91 -15.04
CA THR A 131 5.85 2.23 -15.93
C THR A 131 5.79 3.73 -16.21
N TRP A 132 5.21 4.13 -17.34
CA TRP A 132 5.00 5.55 -17.67
C TRP A 132 4.25 6.31 -16.56
N ARG A 133 3.23 5.67 -15.97
CA ARG A 133 2.42 6.26 -14.89
C ARG A 133 3.24 6.50 -13.63
N THR A 134 4.15 5.59 -13.31
CA THR A 134 5.07 5.71 -12.16
C THR A 134 6.09 6.83 -12.37
N VAL A 135 6.71 6.91 -13.56
CA VAL A 135 7.65 8.00 -13.88
C VAL A 135 6.95 9.35 -13.85
N LYS A 136 5.73 9.44 -14.38
CA LYS A 136 4.93 10.67 -14.32
C LYS A 136 4.63 11.07 -12.88
N LEU A 137 4.21 10.13 -12.04
CA LEU A 137 3.92 10.38 -10.64
C LEU A 137 5.13 10.95 -9.89
N PHE A 138 6.32 10.35 -10.06
CA PHE A 138 7.55 10.85 -9.43
C PHE A 138 8.02 12.19 -10.00
N ALA A 139 7.90 12.39 -11.31
CA ALA A 139 8.29 13.63 -11.96
C ALA A 139 7.40 14.84 -11.59
N ASP A 140 6.13 14.58 -11.30
CA ASP A 140 5.15 15.62 -10.96
C ASP A 140 5.10 15.90 -9.44
N ALA A 141 5.76 15.08 -8.62
CA ALA A 141 5.89 15.27 -7.17
C ALA A 141 7.11 16.17 -6.85
N GLN A 142 6.86 17.29 -6.17
CA GLN A 142 7.90 18.18 -5.63
C GLN A 142 8.68 17.50 -4.50
#